data_AF-A0A428GKM6-F1
#
_entry.id   AF-A0A428GKM6-F1
#
_cell.length_a   1.000
_cell.length_b   1.000
_cell.length_c   1.000
_cell.angle_alpha   90.00
_cell.angle_beta   90.00
_cell.angle_gamma   90.00
#
_symmetry.space_group_name_H-M   'P 1'
#
loop_
_entity.id
_entity.type
_entity.pdbx_description
1 polymer ?
#
loop_
_entity_poly.entity_id
_entity_poly.type
_entity_poly.pdbx_seq_one_letter_code
_entity_poly.pdbx_strand_id
1 'polypeptide(L)'
;MNSNYINRLKRSEGQLRGIQKMIEEDRECSDILTQLLAVRSSVDRVIEMVITENLTDCLENPSDDPKKQRERIEKAIHFLVNRK
;
A
#
# COMPACT_ATOMS: atom_id res chain seq x y z
N MET A 1 -2.90 -12.39 -6.58
CA MET A 1 -3.31 -11.27 -5.69
C MET A 1 -4.06 -11.80 -4.48
N ASN A 2 -3.40 -11.78 -3.31
CA ASN A 2 -3.78 -12.48 -2.09
C ASN A 2 -5.05 -11.90 -1.41
N SER A 3 -5.93 -12.76 -0.89
CA SER A 3 -7.09 -12.40 -0.04
C SER A 3 -6.71 -11.48 1.13
N ASN A 4 -5.48 -11.58 1.63
CA ASN A 4 -4.93 -10.72 2.68
C ASN A 4 -4.96 -9.22 2.31
N TYR A 5 -4.68 -8.86 1.05
CA TYR A 5 -4.67 -7.46 0.59
C TYR A 5 -6.07 -6.86 0.66
N ILE A 6 -7.04 -7.61 0.13
CA ILE A 6 -8.44 -7.20 0.11
C ILE A 6 -8.96 -7.01 1.54
N ASN A 7 -8.61 -7.90 2.46
CA ASN A 7 -9.03 -7.78 3.86
C ASN A 7 -8.40 -6.57 4.59
N ARG A 8 -7.17 -6.19 4.24
CA ARG A 8 -6.55 -4.95 4.75
C ARG A 8 -7.20 -3.71 4.16
N LEU A 9 -7.42 -3.69 2.85
CA LEU A 9 -8.09 -2.57 2.18
C LEU A 9 -9.53 -2.37 2.67
N LYS A 10 -10.30 -3.45 2.87
CA LYS A 10 -11.64 -3.38 3.48
C LYS A 10 -11.62 -2.79 4.89
N ARG A 11 -10.60 -3.10 5.69
CA ARG A 11 -10.43 -2.49 7.01
C ARG A 11 -10.11 -1.00 6.91
N SER A 12 -9.19 -0.61 6.02
CA SER A 12 -8.89 0.80 5.76
C SER A 12 -10.11 1.56 5.24
N GLU A 13 -10.95 0.94 4.40
CA GLU A 13 -12.23 1.51 3.95
C GLU A 13 -13.18 1.76 5.13
N GLY A 14 -13.33 0.78 6.03
CA GLY A 14 -14.13 0.94 7.25
C GLY A 14 -13.61 2.06 8.16
N GLN A 15 -12.29 2.19 8.29
CA GLN A 15 -11.67 3.29 9.04
C GLN A 15 -11.95 4.64 8.39
N LEU A 16 -11.84 4.75 7.07
CA LEU A 16 -12.16 5.99 6.33
C LEU A 16 -13.62 6.40 6.53
N ARG A 17 -14.56 5.45 6.51
CA ARG A 17 -15.97 5.71 6.84
C ARG A 17 -16.14 6.20 8.29
N GLY A 18 -15.36 5.67 9.22
CA GLY A 18 -15.33 6.15 10.61
C GLY A 18 -14.82 7.59 10.71
N ILE A 19 -13.74 7.91 9.99
CA ILE A 19 -13.16 9.26 9.94
C ILE A 19 -14.16 10.27 9.36
N GLN A 20 -14.90 9.90 8.31
CA GLN A 20 -15.97 10.76 7.75
C GLN A 20 -17.00 11.14 8.83
N LYS A 21 -17.47 10.17 9.61
CA LYS A 21 -18.38 10.44 10.74
C LYS A 21 -17.75 11.32 11.80
N MET A 22 -16.48 11.10 12.14
CA MET A 22 -15.78 11.95 13.09
C MET A 22 -15.73 13.42 12.64
N ILE A 23 -15.56 13.65 11.33
CA ILE A 23 -15.59 15.00 10.76
C ILE A 23 -17.01 15.58 10.83
N GLU A 24 -18.03 14.80 10.48
CA GLU A 24 -19.45 15.21 10.57
C GLU A 24 -19.88 15.52 12.01
N GLU A 25 -19.27 14.86 13.00
CA GLU A 25 -19.48 15.05 14.43
C GLU A 25 -18.61 16.17 15.05
N ASP A 26 -17.88 16.94 14.23
CA ASP A 26 -16.96 18.01 14.67
C ASP A 26 -15.95 17.54 15.75
N ARG A 27 -15.44 16.30 15.62
CA ARG A 27 -14.40 15.76 16.51
C ARG A 27 -13.11 16.56 16.42
N GLU A 28 -12.33 16.54 17.51
CA GLU A 28 -11.01 17.14 17.59
C GLU A 28 -10.08 16.74 16.43
N CYS A 29 -9.36 17.73 15.87
CA CYS A 29 -8.46 17.50 14.74
C CYS A 29 -7.35 16.49 15.06
N SER A 30 -6.88 16.43 16.31
CA SER A 30 -5.85 15.48 16.77
C SER A 30 -6.33 14.03 16.69
N ASP A 31 -7.59 13.77 17.01
CA ASP A 31 -8.21 12.44 16.91
C ASP A 31 -8.37 12.02 15.44
N ILE A 32 -8.87 12.93 14.60
CA ILE A 32 -9.01 12.72 13.16
C ILE A 32 -7.65 12.42 12.54
N LEU A 33 -6.63 13.21 12.87
CA LEU A 33 -5.26 13.02 12.40
C LEU A 33 -4.72 11.65 12.81
N THR A 34 -4.95 11.24 14.06
CA THR A 34 -4.53 9.92 14.56
C THR A 34 -5.13 8.79 13.72
N GLN A 35 -6.42 8.87 13.38
CA GLN A 35 -7.08 7.87 12.56
C GLN A 35 -6.59 7.89 11.10
N LEU A 36 -6.38 9.08 10.51
CA LEU A 36 -5.81 9.20 9.16
C LEU A 36 -4.41 8.60 9.09
N LEU A 37 -3.57 8.82 10.10
CA LEU A 37 -2.24 8.22 10.20
C LEU A 37 -2.31 6.68 10.31
N ALA A 38 -3.31 6.16 11.04
CA ALA A 38 -3.55 4.72 11.11
C ALA A 38 -3.95 4.13 9.74
N VAL A 39 -4.81 4.83 8.98
CA VAL A 39 -5.17 4.43 7.61
C VAL A 39 -3.95 4.45 6.70
N ARG A 40 -3.16 5.53 6.74
CA ARG A 40 -1.91 5.63 5.97
C ARG A 40 -1.00 4.44 6.23
N SER A 41 -0.73 4.14 7.49
CA SER A 41 0.11 2.99 7.88
C SER A 41 -0.46 1.64 7.39
N SER A 42 -1.79 1.46 7.44
CA SER A 42 -2.45 0.26 6.93
C SER A 42 -2.25 0.11 5.42
N VAL A 43 -2.38 1.20 4.66
CA VAL A 43 -2.17 1.23 3.20
C VAL A 43 -0.69 1.01 2.86
N ASP A 44 0.24 1.64 3.57
CA ASP A 44 1.68 1.48 3.37
C ASP A 44 2.10 0.01 3.45
N ARG A 45 1.52 -0.75 4.40
CA ARG A 45 1.74 -2.20 4.49
C ARG A 45 1.21 -2.97 3.28
N VAL A 46 0.06 -2.60 2.73
CA VAL A 46 -0.43 -3.24 1.50
C VAL A 46 0.50 -2.94 0.34
N ILE A 47 0.99 -1.71 0.24
CA ILE A 47 2.00 -1.32 -0.76
C ILE A 47 3.28 -2.16 -0.59
N GLU A 48 3.76 -2.41 0.64
CA GLU A 48 4.94 -3.26 0.91
C GLU A 48 4.76 -4.66 0.35
N MET A 49 3.61 -5.25 0.66
CA MET A 49 3.30 -6.61 0.25
C MET A 49 3.23 -6.73 -1.28
N VAL A 50 2.59 -5.75 -1.95
CA VAL A 50 2.46 -5.75 -3.41
C VAL A 50 3.82 -5.54 -4.08
N ILE A 51 4.66 -4.64 -3.59
CA ILE A 51 6.00 -4.45 -4.16
C ILE A 51 6.86 -5.70 -3.95
N THR A 52 6.75 -6.34 -2.79
CA THR A 52 7.47 -7.60 -2.50
C THR A 52 7.03 -8.69 -3.47
N GLU A 53 5.72 -8.91 -3.66
CA GLU A 53 5.20 -9.89 -4.61
C GLU A 53 5.64 -9.57 -6.04
N ASN A 54 5.66 -8.29 -6.43
CA ASN A 54 6.13 -7.87 -7.74
C ASN A 54 7.63 -8.15 -7.95
N LEU A 55 8.47 -7.89 -6.95
CA LEU A 55 9.90 -8.18 -7.02
C LEU A 55 10.16 -9.69 -7.05
N THR A 56 9.45 -10.46 -6.23
CA THR A 56 9.51 -11.93 -6.25
C THR A 56 9.12 -12.48 -7.63
N ASP A 57 8.04 -11.99 -8.23
CA ASP A 57 7.64 -12.37 -9.59
C ASP A 57 8.72 -12.05 -10.64
N CYS A 58 9.42 -10.92 -10.51
CA CYS A 58 10.54 -10.61 -11.40
C CYS A 58 11.66 -11.67 -11.28
N LEU A 59 11.92 -12.20 -10.09
CA LEU A 59 12.97 -13.19 -9.85
C LEU A 59 12.55 -14.61 -10.26
N GLU A 60 11.31 -15.00 -9.97
CA GLU A 60 10.77 -16.33 -10.26
C GLU A 60 10.37 -16.49 -11.73
N ASN A 61 9.93 -15.42 -12.38
CA ASN A 61 9.51 -15.40 -13.79
C ASN A 61 10.33 -14.37 -14.58
N PRO A 62 11.62 -14.64 -14.86
CA PRO A 62 12.47 -13.72 -15.59
C PRO A 62 12.02 -13.57 -17.05
N SER A 63 12.19 -12.38 -17.61
CA SER A 63 11.98 -12.15 -19.05
C SER A 63 13.14 -12.69 -19.87
N ASP A 64 12.86 -13.22 -21.06
CA ASP A 64 13.88 -13.67 -22.03
C ASP A 64 14.72 -12.51 -22.61
N ASP A 65 14.24 -11.28 -22.50
CA ASP A 65 14.96 -10.06 -22.85
C ASP A 65 15.62 -9.46 -21.59
N PRO A 66 16.97 -9.46 -21.50
CA PRO A 66 17.69 -8.90 -20.36
C PRO A 66 17.39 -7.42 -20.10
N LYS A 67 17.14 -6.63 -21.14
CA LYS A 67 16.82 -5.20 -20.98
C LYS A 67 15.46 -5.02 -20.32
N LYS A 68 14.45 -5.75 -20.82
CA LYS A 68 13.10 -5.74 -20.25
C LYS A 68 13.10 -6.28 -18.81
N GLN A 69 13.90 -7.30 -18.52
CA GLN A 69 14.05 -7.81 -17.16
C GLN A 69 14.62 -6.76 -16.21
N ARG A 70 15.67 -6.05 -16.64
CA ARG A 70 16.26 -4.95 -15.88
C ARG A 70 15.26 -3.83 -15.60
N GLU A 71 14.50 -3.41 -16.62
CA GLU A 71 13.46 -2.38 -16.47
C GLU A 71 12.37 -2.78 -15.46
N ARG A 72 11.95 -4.06 -15.45
CA ARG A 72 10.99 -4.59 -14.45
C ARG A 72 11.54 -4.45 -13.02
N ILE A 73 12.78 -4.86 -12.80
CA ILE A 73 13.44 -4.81 -11.48
C ILE A 73 13.63 -3.35 -11.03
N GLU A 74 14.13 -2.49 -11.91
CA GLU A 74 14.34 -1.06 -11.60
C GLU A 74 13.03 -0.38 -11.21
N LYS A 75 11.92 -0.71 -11.89
CA LYS A 75 10.59 -0.21 -11.54
C LYS A 75 10.12 -0.68 -10.16
N ALA A 76 10.34 -1.95 -9.82
CA ALA A 76 9.99 -2.47 -8.48
C ALA A 76 10.81 -1.77 -7.38
N ILE A 77 12.13 -1.59 -7.59
CA ILE A 77 13.03 -0.88 -6.67
C ILE A 77 12.62 0.59 -6.51
N HIS A 78 12.24 1.26 -7.61
CA HIS A 78 11.78 2.65 -7.57
C HIS A 78 10.62 2.84 -6.56
N PHE A 79 9.66 1.92 -6.52
CA PHE A 79 8.55 1.98 -5.56
C PHE A 79 8.98 1.72 -4.10
N LEU A 80 10.12 1.06 -3.85
CA LEU A 80 10.68 0.88 -2.50
C LEU A 80 11.44 2.12 -2.03
N VAL A 81 12.24 2.73 -2.89
CA VAL A 81 13.15 3.83 -2.51
C VAL A 81 12.39 5.15 -2.33
N ASN A 82 11.35 5.39 -3.12
CA ASN A 82 10.63 6.67 -3.13
C ASN A 82 9.40 6.72 -2.20
N ARG A 83 9.41 5.96 -1.10
CA ARG A 83 8.32 5.90 -0.10
C ARG A 83 8.22 7.12 0.83
N LYS A 84 8.71 8.29 0.41
CA LYS A 84 8.64 9.50 1.23
C LYS A 84 7.21 10.00 1.37
#